data_AF-A0A9D5GJQ3-F1
#
_entry.id   AF-A0A9D5GJQ3-F1
#
_cell.length_a   1.000
_cell.length_b   1.000
_cell.length_c   1.000
_cell.angle_alpha   90.00
_cell.angle_beta   90.00
_cell.angle_gamma   90.00
#
_symmetry.space_group_name_H-M   'P 1'
#
loop_
_entity.id
_entity.type
_entity.pdbx_description
1 polymer ?
#
loop_
_entity_poly.entity_id
_entity_poly.type
_entity_poly.pdbx_seq_one_letter_code
_entity_poly.pdbx_strand_id
1 'polypeptide(L)'
;MHAAFPEVREIFFDIALAADESFSDGVVNSQYVRGPQFSADFSFDCCNKECVEGGHDITDEVADAIRHKRPTVSGERVCEGWQNEERVGSTRCHCLLRYTARIAYN
;
A
#
# COMPACT_ATOMS: atom_id res chain seq x y z
N MET A 1 23.16 -2.18 5.54
CA MET A 1 21.78 -2.40 5.05
C MET A 1 21.87 -3.50 4.00
N HIS A 2 21.28 -4.67 4.23
CA HIS A 2 21.13 -5.68 3.18
C HIS A 2 19.82 -5.40 2.44
N ALA A 3 19.84 -5.46 1.11
CA ALA A 3 18.62 -5.37 0.31
C ALA A 3 17.71 -6.55 0.67
N ALA A 4 16.42 -6.29 0.93
CA ALA A 4 15.52 -7.34 1.35
C ALA A 4 15.20 -8.35 0.24
N PHE A 5 15.29 -7.92 -1.03
CA PHE A 5 15.12 -8.76 -2.22
C PHE A 5 16.20 -8.42 -3.26
N PRO A 6 17.39 -9.06 -3.21
CA PRO A 6 18.53 -8.71 -4.08
C PRO A 6 18.28 -8.98 -5.58
N GLU A 7 17.33 -9.85 -5.92
CA GLU A 7 16.93 -10.14 -7.29
C GLU A 7 16.02 -9.07 -7.93
N VAL A 8 15.47 -8.16 -7.12
CA VAL A 8 14.57 -7.10 -7.57
C VAL A 8 15.39 -5.85 -7.91
N ARG A 9 15.28 -5.40 -9.15
CA ARG A 9 15.92 -4.17 -9.62
C ARG A 9 15.14 -2.94 -9.16
N GLU A 10 13.83 -2.97 -9.34
CA GLU A 10 12.93 -1.87 -9.00
C GLU A 10 11.49 -2.36 -8.92
N ILE A 11 10.67 -1.65 -8.14
CA ILE A 11 9.23 -1.85 -8.08
C ILE A 11 8.54 -0.53 -8.36
N PHE A 12 7.64 -0.54 -9.34
CA PHE A 12 6.76 0.59 -9.66
C PHE A 12 5.40 0.35 -9.04
N PHE A 13 4.96 1.26 -8.18
CA PHE A 13 3.63 1.26 -7.60
C PHE A 13 2.77 2.31 -8.31
N ASP A 14 1.61 1.88 -8.76
CA ASP A 14 0.50 2.74 -9.13
C ASP A 14 -0.60 2.53 -8.08
N ILE A 15 -0.98 3.59 -7.37
CA ILE A 15 -1.97 3.52 -6.30
C ILE A 15 -3.09 4.53 -6.50
N ALA A 16 -4.26 4.15 -6.00
CA ALA A 16 -5.42 5.01 -5.85
C ALA A 16 -5.98 4.85 -4.43
N LEU A 17 -6.21 5.95 -3.73
CA LEU A 17 -6.82 5.99 -2.40
C LEU A 17 -8.19 6.66 -2.49
N ALA A 18 -9.22 6.05 -1.92
CA ALA A 18 -10.55 6.64 -1.77
C ALA A 18 -10.88 6.85 -0.28
N ALA A 19 -11.58 7.95 0.02
CA ALA A 19 -11.94 8.33 1.39
C ALA A 19 -12.95 7.36 2.04
N ASP A 20 -13.72 6.66 1.22
CA ASP A 20 -14.63 5.60 1.60
C ASP A 20 -14.35 4.32 0.79
N GLU A 21 -15.12 3.27 1.04
CA GLU A 21 -14.99 1.96 0.38
C GLU A 21 -15.38 2.00 -1.12
N SER A 22 -15.68 3.20 -1.65
CA SER A 22 -16.06 3.43 -3.03
C SER A 22 -15.12 4.44 -3.68
N PHE A 23 -14.66 4.13 -4.90
CA PHE A 23 -13.90 5.07 -5.74
C PHE A 23 -14.81 6.11 -6.42
N SER A 24 -15.87 6.53 -5.75
CA SER A 24 -16.94 7.38 -6.31
C SER A 24 -16.58 8.87 -6.30
N ASP A 25 -15.88 9.31 -5.26
CA ASP A 25 -15.49 10.72 -5.04
C ASP A 25 -14.17 10.79 -4.23
N GLY A 26 -13.38 11.85 -4.40
CA GLY A 26 -12.18 12.07 -3.57
C GLY A 26 -11.02 11.09 -3.78
N VAL A 27 -10.78 10.61 -5.00
CA VAL A 27 -9.69 9.66 -5.30
C VAL A 27 -8.34 10.36 -5.44
N VAL A 28 -7.36 9.93 -4.64
CA VAL A 28 -5.96 10.38 -4.74
C VAL A 28 -5.15 9.31 -5.46
N ASN A 29 -4.61 9.64 -6.64
CA ASN A 29 -3.74 8.75 -7.40
C ASN A 29 -2.28 9.14 -7.16
N SER A 30 -1.40 8.16 -7.04
CA SER A 30 0.03 8.39 -6.85
C SER A 30 0.87 7.27 -7.44
N GLN A 31 2.06 7.64 -7.91
CA GLN A 31 3.02 6.69 -8.48
C GLN A 31 4.34 6.76 -7.72
N TYR A 32 4.90 5.60 -7.40
CA TYR A 32 6.15 5.49 -6.64
C TYR A 32 7.08 4.49 -7.31
N VAL A 33 8.38 4.77 -7.23
CA VAL A 33 9.42 3.81 -7.63
C VAL A 33 10.28 3.51 -6.42
N ARG A 34 10.43 2.23 -6.10
CA ARG A 34 11.36 1.73 -5.08
C ARG A 34 12.56 1.12 -5.80
N GLY A 35 13.73 1.74 -5.68
CA GLY A 35 14.99 1.24 -6.22
C GLY A 35 15.62 0.12 -5.35
N PRO A 36 16.67 -0.55 -5.81
CA PRO A 36 17.08 -1.91 -5.40
C PRO A 36 17.54 -2.09 -3.94
N GLN A 37 17.62 -1.01 -3.15
CA GLN A 37 18.04 -1.03 -1.74
C GLN A 37 16.90 -0.61 -0.79
N PHE A 38 15.66 -0.96 -1.12
CA PHE A 38 14.52 -0.68 -0.28
C PHE A 38 14.42 -1.66 0.92
N SER A 39 13.82 -1.20 2.01
CA SER A 39 13.34 -2.06 3.10
C SER A 39 12.12 -2.86 2.64
N ALA A 40 11.98 -4.12 3.09
CA ALA A 40 10.77 -4.92 2.87
C ALA A 40 9.59 -4.45 3.72
N ASP A 41 9.31 -3.15 3.66
CA ASP A 41 8.12 -2.52 4.20
C ASP A 41 7.44 -1.81 3.02
N PHE A 42 6.22 -2.25 2.72
CA PHE A 42 5.39 -1.70 1.66
C PHE A 42 4.09 -1.20 2.29
N SER A 43 4.24 -0.20 3.16
CA SER A 43 3.13 0.52 3.77
C SER A 43 2.83 1.83 3.04
N PHE A 44 1.55 2.18 2.95
CA PHE A 44 1.06 3.46 2.44
C PHE A 44 0.21 4.16 3.49
N ASP A 45 0.42 5.47 3.64
CA ASP A 45 -0.38 6.30 4.52
C ASP A 45 -1.86 6.34 4.09
N CYS A 46 -2.74 6.44 5.08
CA CYS A 46 -4.17 6.63 4.85
C CYS A 46 -4.43 8.02 4.24
N CYS A 47 -5.39 8.13 3.31
CA CYS A 47 -5.74 9.44 2.75
C CYS A 47 -6.48 10.35 3.75
N ASN A 48 -7.16 9.76 4.74
CA ASN A 48 -7.69 10.49 5.88
C ASN A 48 -6.56 10.87 6.86
N LYS A 49 -6.28 12.18 6.98
CA LYS A 49 -5.22 12.73 7.84
C LYS A 49 -5.52 12.64 9.33
N GLU A 50 -6.78 12.50 9.70
CA GLU A 50 -7.18 12.31 11.10
C GLU A 50 -7.14 10.82 11.48
N CYS A 51 -6.84 9.93 10.53
CA CYS A 51 -6.80 8.50 10.79
C CYS A 51 -5.78 8.15 11.88
N VAL A 52 -6.21 7.34 12.84
CA VAL A 52 -5.38 6.88 13.95
C VAL A 52 -5.08 5.40 13.78
N GLU A 53 -3.81 5.04 13.93
CA GLU A 53 -3.30 3.65 13.86
C GLU A 53 -3.76 2.91 12.59
N GLY A 54 -3.90 3.66 11.49
CA GLY A 54 -4.30 3.15 10.19
C GLY A 54 -3.17 3.19 9.17
N GLY A 55 -3.55 3.07 7.90
CA GLY A 55 -2.66 2.89 6.78
C GLY A 55 -2.96 1.59 6.06
N HIS A 56 -2.11 1.27 5.10
CA HIS A 56 -2.27 0.11 4.24
C HIS A 56 -0.94 -0.59 4.11
N ASP A 57 -0.78 -1.72 4.80
CA ASP A 57 0.34 -2.62 4.59
C ASP A 57 -0.01 -3.64 3.49
N ILE A 58 0.80 -3.67 2.43
CA ILE A 58 0.71 -4.67 1.35
C ILE A 58 2.00 -5.51 1.25
N THR A 59 2.75 -5.57 2.36
CA THR A 59 4.09 -6.12 2.39
C THR A 59 4.08 -7.60 2.04
N ASP A 60 3.15 -8.36 2.61
CA ASP A 60 3.04 -9.80 2.38
C ASP A 60 2.70 -10.13 0.92
N GLU A 61 1.84 -9.36 0.28
CA GLU A 61 1.42 -9.58 -1.11
C GLU A 61 2.54 -9.29 -2.09
N VAL A 62 3.28 -8.20 -1.87
CA VAL A 62 4.45 -7.86 -2.68
C VAL A 62 5.57 -8.87 -2.44
N ALA A 63 5.84 -9.24 -1.19
CA ALA A 63 6.84 -10.24 -0.86
C ALA A 63 6.50 -11.61 -1.46
N ASP A 64 5.24 -12.04 -1.39
CA ASP A 64 4.76 -13.28 -2.01
C ASP A 64 4.91 -13.23 -3.54
N ALA A 65 4.58 -12.10 -4.17
CA ALA A 65 4.80 -11.90 -5.60
C ALA A 65 6.27 -12.01 -5.99
N ILE A 66 7.18 -11.43 -5.21
CA ILE A 66 8.63 -11.51 -5.43
C ILE A 66 9.12 -12.96 -5.29
N ARG A 67 8.72 -13.66 -4.21
CA ARG A 67 9.07 -15.06 -3.97
C ARG A 67 8.67 -15.98 -5.12
N HIS A 68 7.53 -15.69 -5.75
CA HIS A 68 7.01 -16.44 -6.89
C HIS A 68 7.44 -15.87 -8.25
N LYS A 69 8.35 -14.88 -8.28
CA LYS A 69 8.81 -14.18 -9.49
C LYS A 69 7.67 -13.65 -10.36
N ARG A 70 6.57 -13.22 -9.74
CA ARG A 70 5.47 -12.59 -10.47
C ARG A 70 5.88 -11.16 -10.84
N PRO A 71 5.75 -10.75 -12.11
CA PRO A 71 6.14 -9.40 -12.55
C PRO A 71 5.11 -8.34 -12.18
N THR A 72 3.92 -8.75 -11.75
CA THR A 72 2.83 -7.83 -11.38
C THR A 72 2.00 -8.44 -10.26
N VAL A 73 1.61 -7.61 -9.30
CA VAL A 73 0.59 -7.91 -8.30
C VAL A 73 -0.31 -6.70 -8.14
N SER A 74 -1.60 -6.94 -8.03
CA SER A 74 -2.61 -5.90 -7.83
C SER A 74 -3.63 -6.37 -6.82
N GLY A 75 -4.19 -5.43 -6.08
CA GLY A 75 -5.17 -5.74 -5.06
C GLY A 75 -5.80 -4.50 -4.46
N GLU A 76 -6.61 -4.75 -3.45
CA GLU A 76 -7.29 -3.72 -2.67
C GLU A 76 -7.06 -3.97 -1.19
N ARG A 77 -6.87 -2.91 -0.42
CA ARG A 77 -6.73 -2.94 1.04
C ARG A 77 -7.55 -1.84 1.68
N VAL A 78 -8.39 -2.22 2.62
CA VAL A 78 -9.16 -1.28 3.45
C VAL A 78 -8.28 -0.87 4.63
N CYS A 79 -8.32 0.42 4.98
CA CYS A 79 -7.67 0.93 6.19
C CYS A 79 -8.44 0.42 7.42
N GLU A 80 -7.75 -0.36 8.25
CA GLU A 80 -8.30 -0.94 9.48
C GLU A 80 -8.17 -0.02 10.70
N GLY A 81 -7.59 1.18 10.53
CA GLY A 81 -7.48 2.19 11.58
C GLY A 81 -8.83 2.79 11.99
N TRP A 82 -8.77 3.81 12.83
CA TRP A 82 -9.95 4.57 13.27
C TRP A 82 -10.07 5.89 12.53
N GLN A 83 -11.29 6.40 12.40
CA GLN A 83 -11.56 7.62 11.63
C GLN A 83 -10.85 8.86 12.22
N ASN A 84 -10.85 8.97 13.56
CA ASN A 84 -10.15 9.99 14.32
C ASN A 84 -9.94 9.57 15.78
N GLU A 85 -9.19 10.36 16.55
CA GLU A 85 -8.87 10.10 17.96
C GLU A 85 -10.13 9.92 18.83
N GLU A 86 -11.18 10.71 18.57
CA GLU A 86 -12.44 10.65 19.32
C GLU A 86 -13.24 9.36 19.07
N ARG A 87 -12.98 8.67 17.96
CA ARG A 87 -13.73 7.48 17.51
C ARG A 87 -12.95 6.17 17.62
N VAL A 88 -11.80 6.19 18.29
CA VAL A 88 -11.03 4.98 18.59
C VAL A 88 -11.91 3.97 19.34
N GLY A 89 -11.89 2.73 18.88
CA GLY A 89 -12.75 1.64 19.39
C GLY A 89 -14.21 1.65 18.91
N SER A 90 -14.63 2.65 18.11
CA SER A 90 -16.02 2.80 17.67
C SER A 90 -16.18 2.84 16.15
N THR A 91 -15.59 3.83 15.47
CA THR A 91 -15.76 4.02 14.01
C THR A 91 -14.43 3.80 13.28
N ARG A 92 -14.42 2.83 12.37
CA ARG A 92 -13.27 2.53 11.52
C ARG A 92 -13.12 3.55 10.39
N CYS A 93 -11.91 3.70 9.88
CA CYS A 93 -11.61 4.67 8.84
C CYS A 93 -12.20 4.30 7.47
N HIS A 94 -12.12 3.02 7.09
CA HIS A 94 -12.68 2.49 5.84
C HIS A 94 -12.16 3.11 4.54
N CYS A 95 -11.10 3.92 4.57
CA CYS A 95 -10.44 4.36 3.34
C CYS A 95 -9.95 3.14 2.56
N LEU A 96 -10.06 3.18 1.24
CA LEU A 96 -9.73 2.06 0.37
C LEU A 96 -8.49 2.39 -0.46
N LEU A 97 -7.46 1.55 -0.37
CA LEU A 97 -6.33 1.53 -1.27
C LEU A 97 -6.59 0.52 -2.38
N ARG A 98 -6.46 0.93 -3.64
CA ARG A 98 -6.25 0.04 -4.79
C ARG A 98 -4.84 0.23 -5.28
N TYR A 99 -4.12 -0.86 -5.52
CA TYR A 99 -2.73 -0.81 -5.93
C TYR A 99 -2.43 -1.76 -7.09
N THR A 100 -1.44 -1.37 -7.89
CA THR A 100 -0.75 -2.24 -8.85
C THR A 100 0.75 -2.04 -8.66
N ALA A 101 1.44 -3.10 -8.24
CA ALA A 101 2.90 -3.15 -8.17
C ALA A 101 3.45 -3.90 -9.39
N ARG A 102 4.34 -3.28 -10.15
CA ARG A 102 5.08 -3.88 -11.26
C ARG A 102 6.52 -4.07 -10.83
N ILE A 103 6.98 -5.31 -10.83
CA ILE A 103 8.28 -5.71 -10.30
C ILE A 103 9.21 -6.02 -11.47
N ALA A 104 10.32 -5.31 -11.54
CA ALA A 104 11.38 -5.60 -12.49
C ALA A 104 12.51 -6.37 -11.79
N TYR A 105 12.86 -7.53 -12.34
CA TYR A 105 13.94 -8.38 -11.86
C TYR A 105 15.21 -8.18 -12.70
N ASN A 106 16.35 -8.57 -12.15
CA ASN A 106 17.64 -8.63 -12.84
C ASN A 106 17.78 -9.86 -13.74
#